data_AF-A0A3A9ETV5-F1
#
_entry.id   AF-A0A3A9ETV5-F1
#
_cell.length_a   1.000
_cell.length_b   1.000
_cell.length_c   1.000
_cell.angle_alpha   90.00
_cell.angle_beta   90.00
_cell.angle_gamma   90.00
#
_symmetry.space_group_name_H-M   'P 1'
#
loop_
_entity.id
_entity.type
_entity.pdbx_description
1 polymer ?
#
loop_
_entity_poly.entity_id
_entity_poly.type
_entity_poly.pdbx_seq_one_letter_code
_entity_poly.pdbx_strand_id
1 'polypeptide(L)'
;MEPDPHGIEGRYQIRSLYFDTLEDRSLREKLDGVNNREKFRLRLYNGAPSLVLLEKKLKRDGLCAKLQETLALKDTAALCRNRPEEVAGQGSLLLELASKMTAQGLTPKTIVEYTREAFLFAPGNVRVTLDYNLHASFRCQDFLAPAPVAVPIQSAPAILEVKWDQFLPGLIRDLVQVPRAHTGAFSKYAACRAYG
;
A
#
# COMPACT_ATOMS: atom_id res chain seq x y z
N MET A 1 -14.13 1.30 20.99
CA MET A 1 -13.16 0.96 19.93
C MET A 1 -11.82 0.78 20.60
N GLU A 2 -11.09 -0.28 20.27
CA GLU A 2 -9.80 -0.58 20.86
C GLU A 2 -8.70 -0.37 19.82
N PRO A 3 -7.51 0.12 20.19
CA PRO A 3 -6.37 0.16 19.27
C PRO A 3 -6.03 -1.23 18.73
N ASP A 4 -5.60 -1.32 17.46
CA ASP A 4 -5.17 -2.58 16.85
C ASP A 4 -3.93 -3.13 17.60
N PRO A 5 -4.00 -4.35 18.15
CA PRO A 5 -2.96 -4.88 19.05
C PRO A 5 -1.64 -5.19 18.33
N HIS A 6 -1.63 -5.23 17.00
CA HIS A 6 -0.40 -5.43 16.23
C HIS A 6 0.41 -4.14 16.03
N GLY A 7 -0.19 -2.99 16.34
CA GLY A 7 0.45 -1.68 16.24
C GLY A 7 1.07 -1.26 17.57
N ILE A 8 1.99 -0.31 17.52
CA ILE A 8 2.49 0.35 18.73
C ILE A 8 1.38 1.31 19.18
N GLU A 9 0.60 0.90 20.17
CA GLU A 9 -0.64 1.61 20.56
C GLU A 9 -1.62 1.80 19.38
N GLY A 10 -1.74 0.79 18.51
CA GLY A 10 -2.54 0.86 17.28
C GLY A 10 -1.94 1.72 16.16
N ARG A 11 -0.75 2.29 16.36
CA ARG A 11 -0.03 3.09 15.36
C ARG A 11 1.00 2.28 14.58
N TYR A 12 1.15 2.62 13.31
CA TYR A 12 2.13 2.07 12.38
C TYR A 12 2.77 3.18 11.56
N GLN A 13 4.08 3.07 11.33
CA GLN A 13 4.74 3.72 10.21
C GLN A 13 4.73 2.75 9.03
N ILE A 14 4.05 3.11 7.95
CA ILE A 14 3.89 2.24 6.80
C ILE A 14 4.69 2.79 5.64
N ARG A 15 5.54 1.94 5.07
CA ARG A 15 6.25 2.22 3.81
C ARG A 15 5.85 1.20 2.77
N SER A 16 5.49 1.65 1.58
CA SER A 16 5.13 0.79 0.46
C SER A 16 5.80 1.22 -0.83
N LEU A 17 6.62 0.35 -1.43
CA LEU A 17 7.17 0.54 -2.77
C LEU A 17 6.22 -0.07 -3.80
N TYR A 18 5.66 0.76 -4.68
CA TYR A 18 4.80 0.33 -5.76
C TYR A 18 5.58 0.07 -7.04
N PHE A 19 5.10 -0.93 -7.79
CA PHE A 19 5.61 -1.27 -9.11
C PHE A 19 4.61 -0.82 -10.16
N ASP A 20 5.12 -0.29 -11.27
CA ASP A 20 4.33 0.08 -12.44
C ASP A 20 5.20 0.03 -13.70
N THR A 21 4.59 0.07 -14.88
CA THR A 21 5.34 0.13 -16.14
C THR A 21 5.92 1.52 -16.37
N LEU A 22 6.79 1.66 -17.37
CA LEU A 22 7.27 2.98 -17.80
C LEU A 22 6.11 3.88 -18.27
N GLU A 23 5.07 3.27 -18.85
CA GLU A 23 3.83 3.94 -19.24
C GLU A 23 2.87 4.22 -18.07
N ASP A 24 3.19 3.88 -16.82
CA ASP A 24 2.27 4.06 -15.69
C ASP A 24 0.92 3.38 -15.89
N ARG A 25 0.94 2.15 -16.45
CA ARG A 25 -0.27 1.39 -16.77
C ARG A 25 -1.21 1.28 -15.56
N SER A 26 -0.70 0.92 -14.39
CA SER A 26 -1.49 0.70 -13.18
C SER A 26 -2.08 2.01 -12.64
N LEU A 27 -1.35 3.14 -12.80
CA LEU A 27 -1.86 4.46 -12.48
C LEU A 27 -3.04 4.83 -13.40
N ARG A 28 -2.86 4.69 -14.71
CA ARG A 28 -3.89 5.03 -15.72
C ARG A 28 -5.13 4.17 -15.55
N GLU A 29 -4.97 2.85 -15.46
CA GLU A 29 -6.07 1.92 -15.16
C GLU A 29 -6.82 2.29 -13.87
N LYS A 30 -6.12 2.88 -12.88
CA LYS A 30 -6.76 3.34 -11.65
C LYS A 30 -7.61 4.58 -11.87
N LEU A 31 -7.10 5.56 -12.61
CA LEU A 31 -7.77 6.83 -12.92
C LEU A 31 -8.96 6.62 -13.88
N ASP A 32 -8.77 5.79 -14.90
CA ASP A 32 -9.78 5.51 -15.94
C ASP A 32 -10.86 4.51 -15.47
N GLY A 33 -10.78 4.04 -14.23
CA GLY A 33 -11.80 3.16 -13.65
C GLY A 33 -11.81 1.73 -14.21
N VAL A 34 -10.74 1.31 -14.90
CA VAL A 34 -10.62 -0.02 -15.52
C VAL A 34 -10.94 -1.13 -14.51
N ASN A 35 -11.79 -2.06 -14.93
CA ASN A 35 -12.34 -3.09 -14.05
C ASN A 35 -11.36 -4.23 -13.79
N ASN A 36 -10.57 -4.59 -14.80
CA ASN A 36 -9.57 -5.65 -14.76
C ASN A 36 -8.18 -5.02 -14.63
N ARG A 37 -7.67 -4.99 -13.41
CA ARG A 37 -6.38 -4.37 -13.10
C ARG A 37 -5.71 -5.05 -11.93
N GLU A 38 -4.40 -4.98 -11.90
CA GLU A 38 -3.59 -5.51 -10.81
C GLU A 38 -2.57 -4.47 -10.35
N LYS A 39 -2.09 -4.64 -9.12
CA LYS A 39 -1.06 -3.76 -8.58
C LYS A 39 -0.19 -4.49 -7.58
N PHE A 40 1.12 -4.44 -7.81
CA PHE A 40 2.13 -4.98 -6.90
C PHE A 40 2.68 -3.88 -5.99
N ARG A 41 3.00 -4.27 -4.75
CA ARG A 41 3.79 -3.46 -3.84
C ARG A 41 4.59 -4.31 -2.89
N LEU A 42 5.78 -3.83 -2.54
CA LEU A 42 6.48 -4.25 -1.33
C LEU A 42 6.02 -3.37 -0.18
N ARG A 43 5.85 -3.95 1.01
CA ARG A 43 5.40 -3.24 2.21
C ARG A 43 6.24 -3.66 3.42
N LEU A 44 6.65 -2.66 4.20
CA LEU A 44 7.26 -2.86 5.51
C LEU A 44 6.56 -1.97 6.55
N TYR A 45 6.71 -2.37 7.82
CA TYR A 45 6.13 -1.68 8.97
C TYR A 45 7.22 -1.19 9.90
N ASN A 46 7.04 -0.01 10.46
CA ASN A 46 7.88 0.56 11.53
C ASN A 46 9.38 0.59 11.19
N GLY A 47 9.71 0.76 9.91
CA GLY A 47 11.10 0.76 9.43
C GLY A 47 11.83 -0.58 9.62
N ALA A 48 11.13 -1.66 9.98
CA ALA A 48 11.73 -2.96 10.25
C ALA A 48 11.86 -3.78 8.95
N PRO A 49 13.08 -3.98 8.42
CA PRO A 49 13.29 -4.77 7.20
C PRO A 49 13.21 -6.28 7.43
N SER A 50 13.05 -6.72 8.68
CA SER A 50 12.94 -8.14 9.05
C SER A 50 11.70 -8.81 8.49
N LEU A 51 10.64 -8.04 8.20
CA LEU A 51 9.41 -8.52 7.60
C LEU A 51 8.98 -7.58 6.47
N VAL A 52 9.28 -8.00 5.24
CA VAL A 52 8.78 -7.34 4.02
C VAL A 52 7.72 -8.22 3.38
N LEU A 53 6.54 -7.65 3.16
CA LEU A 53 5.45 -8.31 2.47
C LEU A 53 5.42 -7.86 1.01
N LEU A 54 5.52 -8.81 0.08
CA LEU A 54 5.08 -8.63 -1.28
C LEU A 54 3.57 -8.80 -1.31
N GLU A 55 2.86 -7.78 -1.79
CA GLU A 55 1.41 -7.79 -1.89
C GLU A 55 0.98 -7.50 -3.33
N LYS A 56 -0.01 -8.26 -3.79
CA LYS A 56 -0.69 -8.03 -5.06
C LYS A 56 -2.17 -7.79 -4.80
N LYS A 57 -2.68 -6.64 -5.25
CA LYS A 57 -4.11 -6.35 -5.28
C LYS A 57 -4.62 -6.56 -6.69
N LEU A 58 -5.67 -7.37 -6.84
CA LEU A 58 -6.34 -7.59 -8.12
C LEU A 58 -7.76 -7.05 -8.02
N LYS A 59 -8.23 -6.43 -9.10
CA LYS A 59 -9.64 -6.17 -9.33
C LYS A 59 -10.02 -6.85 -10.64
N ARG A 60 -11.07 -7.66 -10.63
CA ARG A 60 -11.61 -8.32 -11.81
C ARG A 60 -13.12 -8.39 -11.72
N ASP A 61 -13.83 -7.85 -12.70
CA ASP A 61 -15.29 -7.91 -12.78
C ASP A 61 -16.00 -7.46 -11.49
N GLY A 62 -15.49 -6.39 -10.86
CA GLY A 62 -15.99 -5.88 -9.58
C GLY A 62 -15.46 -6.60 -8.33
N LEU A 63 -14.94 -7.82 -8.47
CA LEU A 63 -14.33 -8.59 -7.39
C LEU A 63 -12.93 -8.08 -7.08
N CYS A 64 -12.56 -8.07 -5.80
CA CYS A 64 -11.23 -7.71 -5.34
C CYS A 64 -10.56 -8.90 -4.65
N ALA A 65 -9.33 -9.20 -5.03
CA ALA A 65 -8.50 -10.19 -4.37
C ALA A 65 -7.20 -9.55 -3.86
N LYS A 66 -6.68 -10.08 -2.75
CA LYS A 66 -5.36 -9.72 -2.22
C LYS A 66 -4.55 -11.00 -2.06
N LEU A 67 -3.40 -11.06 -2.72
CA LEU A 67 -2.38 -12.07 -2.48
C LEU A 67 -1.22 -11.42 -1.72
N GLN A 68 -0.56 -12.19 -0.86
CA GLN A 68 0.61 -11.70 -0.15
C GLN A 68 1.60 -12.83 0.13
N GLU A 69 2.87 -12.48 0.18
CA GLU A 69 3.97 -13.38 0.49
C GLU A 69 5.05 -12.62 1.27
N THR A 70 5.70 -13.26 2.23
CA THR A 70 6.86 -12.69 2.91
C THR A 70 8.11 -12.90 2.06
N LEU A 71 8.90 -11.85 1.86
CA LEU A 71 10.14 -11.94 1.10
C LEU A 71 11.37 -11.99 2.00
N ALA A 72 12.38 -12.71 1.53
CA ALA A 72 13.73 -12.59 2.05
C ALA A 72 14.28 -11.19 1.75
N LEU A 73 15.17 -10.69 2.62
CA LEU A 73 15.78 -9.38 2.46
C LEU A 73 16.59 -9.27 1.14
N LYS A 74 17.25 -10.37 0.74
CA LYS A 74 18.02 -10.46 -0.51
C LYS A 74 17.12 -10.20 -1.73
N ASP A 75 16.02 -10.93 -1.85
CA ASP A 75 15.07 -10.79 -2.96
C ASP A 75 14.42 -9.39 -2.96
N THR A 76 14.08 -8.89 -1.77
CA THR A 76 13.56 -7.52 -1.62
C THR A 76 14.54 -6.48 -2.16
N ALA A 77 15.83 -6.60 -1.81
CA ALA A 77 16.86 -5.69 -2.26
C ALA A 77 17.08 -5.76 -3.78
N ALA A 78 17.02 -6.97 -4.37
CA ALA A 78 17.08 -7.17 -5.82
C ALA A 78 15.92 -6.44 -6.53
N LEU A 79 14.68 -6.63 -6.06
CA LEU A 79 13.49 -5.97 -6.62
C LEU A 79 13.57 -4.44 -6.50
N CYS A 80 14.06 -3.91 -5.38
CA CYS A 80 14.21 -2.46 -5.18
C CYS A 80 15.23 -1.82 -6.12
N ARG A 81 16.27 -2.58 -6.53
CA ARG A 81 17.28 -2.16 -7.52
C ARG A 81 16.86 -2.42 -8.96
N ASN A 82 15.63 -2.88 -9.18
CA ASN A 82 15.12 -3.29 -10.48
C ASN A 82 15.97 -4.40 -11.13
N ARG A 83 16.40 -5.39 -10.35
CA ARG A 83 17.20 -6.55 -10.78
C ARG A 83 16.47 -7.87 -10.58
N PRO A 84 15.40 -8.14 -11.36
CA PRO A 84 14.62 -9.37 -11.22
C PRO A 84 15.44 -10.64 -11.46
N GLU A 85 16.55 -10.56 -12.20
CA GLU A 85 17.49 -11.65 -12.45
C GLU A 85 18.28 -12.09 -11.21
N GLU A 86 18.38 -11.25 -10.18
CA GLU A 86 19.07 -11.58 -8.92
C GLU A 86 18.15 -12.26 -7.88
N VAL A 87 16.86 -12.39 -8.19
CA VAL A 87 15.86 -13.06 -7.34
C VAL A 87 16.14 -14.56 -7.29
N ALA A 88 16.23 -15.12 -6.08
CA ALA A 88 16.51 -16.54 -5.86
C ALA A 88 15.34 -17.30 -5.21
N GLY A 89 14.41 -16.59 -4.56
CA GLY A 89 13.24 -17.17 -3.94
C GLY A 89 12.30 -17.86 -4.93
N GLN A 90 11.56 -18.87 -4.45
CA GLN A 90 10.68 -19.72 -5.26
C GLN A 90 9.19 -19.46 -5.02
N GLY A 91 8.88 -18.35 -4.34
CA GLY A 91 7.51 -17.97 -4.05
C GLY A 91 6.72 -17.62 -5.30
N SER A 92 5.48 -18.10 -5.38
CA SER A 92 4.64 -17.89 -6.56
C SER A 92 4.44 -16.42 -6.89
N LEU A 93 4.28 -15.56 -5.87
CA LEU A 93 4.03 -14.13 -6.09
C LEU A 93 5.30 -13.39 -6.47
N LEU A 94 6.42 -13.80 -5.88
CA LEU A 94 7.75 -13.29 -6.17
C LEU A 94 8.14 -13.59 -7.63
N LEU A 95 7.98 -14.85 -8.05
CA LEU A 95 8.27 -15.28 -9.42
C LEU A 95 7.35 -14.59 -10.42
N GLU A 96 6.07 -14.40 -10.08
CA GLU A 96 5.14 -13.64 -10.93
C GLU A 96 5.60 -12.19 -11.12
N LEU A 97 5.98 -11.49 -10.04
CA LEU A 97 6.48 -10.13 -10.13
C LEU A 97 7.77 -10.09 -10.95
N ALA A 98 8.76 -10.94 -10.66
CA ALA A 98 10.03 -10.97 -11.39
C ALA A 98 9.82 -11.21 -12.90
N SER A 99 8.95 -12.18 -13.26
CA SER A 99 8.58 -12.43 -14.65
C SER A 99 7.94 -11.21 -15.31
N LYS A 100 7.03 -10.52 -14.62
CA LYS A 100 6.38 -9.30 -15.13
C LYS A 100 7.34 -8.11 -15.24
N MET A 101 8.34 -8.02 -14.38
CA MET A 101 9.39 -7.01 -14.49
C MET A 101 10.20 -7.22 -15.78
N THR A 102 10.57 -8.45 -16.10
CA THR A 102 11.31 -8.79 -17.32
C THR A 102 10.43 -8.69 -18.59
N ALA A 103 9.23 -9.27 -18.57
CA ALA A 103 8.40 -9.44 -19.77
C ALA A 103 7.47 -8.26 -20.07
N GLN A 104 7.06 -7.49 -19.04
CA GLN A 104 6.10 -6.40 -19.17
C GLN A 104 6.68 -5.04 -18.77
N GLY A 105 7.98 -4.98 -18.44
CA GLY A 105 8.65 -3.73 -18.05
C GLY A 105 8.10 -3.12 -16.76
N LEU A 106 7.54 -3.94 -15.84
CA LEU A 106 7.24 -3.45 -14.49
C LEU A 106 8.54 -3.07 -13.79
N THR A 107 8.60 -1.88 -13.21
CA THR A 107 9.75 -1.42 -12.43
C THR A 107 9.29 -0.91 -11.08
N PRO A 108 10.14 -0.90 -10.03
CA PRO A 108 9.86 -0.11 -8.85
C PRO A 108 9.72 1.37 -9.26
N LYS A 109 8.70 2.05 -8.74
CA LYS A 109 8.36 3.42 -9.18
C LYS A 109 8.29 4.44 -8.05
N THR A 110 7.60 4.12 -6.97
CA THR A 110 7.32 5.11 -5.93
C THR A 110 7.21 4.44 -4.58
N ILE A 111 7.97 4.96 -3.63
CA ILE A 111 7.81 4.67 -2.22
C ILE A 111 6.77 5.64 -1.68
N VAL A 112 5.77 5.10 -1.01
CA VAL A 112 4.72 5.85 -0.32
C VAL A 112 4.83 5.56 1.17
N GLU A 113 5.03 6.61 1.96
CA GLU A 113 5.15 6.56 3.41
C GLU A 113 4.00 7.31 4.07
N TYR A 114 3.48 6.78 5.17
CA TYR A 114 2.44 7.43 5.96
C TYR A 114 2.32 6.82 7.35
N THR A 115 1.79 7.60 8.28
CA THR A 115 1.36 7.12 9.58
C THR A 115 -0.05 6.53 9.46
N ARG A 116 -0.27 5.34 10.04
CA ARG A 116 -1.59 4.75 10.21
C ARG A 116 -1.90 4.60 11.69
N GLU A 117 -3.09 5.01 12.09
CA GLU A 117 -3.72 4.56 13.33
C GLU A 117 -4.86 3.61 12.98
N ALA A 118 -4.93 2.46 13.64
CA ALA A 118 -5.95 1.45 13.41
C ALA A 118 -6.67 1.11 14.71
N PHE A 119 -7.99 0.95 14.60
CA PHE A 119 -8.88 0.61 15.68
C PHE A 119 -9.80 -0.53 15.27
N LEU A 120 -10.09 -1.40 16.22
CA LEU A 120 -10.97 -2.54 16.08
C LEU A 120 -12.23 -2.34 16.92
N PHE A 121 -13.35 -2.86 16.42
CA PHE A 121 -14.60 -2.91 17.14
C PHE A 121 -15.30 -4.23 16.81
N ALA A 122 -15.38 -5.12 17.80
CA ALA A 122 -15.83 -6.49 17.61
C ALA A 122 -17.25 -6.60 16.99
N PRO A 123 -18.25 -5.80 17.40
CA PRO A 123 -19.56 -5.83 16.75
C PRO A 123 -19.47 -5.43 15.27
N GLY A 124 -19.88 -6.32 14.37
CA GLY A 124 -19.80 -6.13 12.92
C GLY A 124 -18.41 -6.32 12.32
N ASN A 125 -17.43 -6.78 13.14
CA ASN A 125 -16.02 -6.92 12.77
C ASN A 125 -15.47 -5.64 12.12
N VAL A 126 -15.71 -4.50 12.77
CA VAL A 126 -15.40 -3.20 12.20
C VAL A 126 -13.94 -2.86 12.45
N ARG A 127 -13.28 -2.41 11.39
CA ARG A 127 -11.93 -1.84 11.41
C ARG A 127 -11.97 -0.41 10.91
N VAL A 128 -11.51 0.51 11.74
CA VAL A 128 -11.35 1.93 11.38
C VAL A 128 -9.87 2.22 11.28
N THR A 129 -9.46 2.88 10.20
CA THR A 129 -8.07 3.34 10.05
C THR A 129 -8.02 4.80 9.66
N LEU A 130 -7.07 5.54 10.24
CA LEU A 130 -6.75 6.91 9.89
C LEU A 130 -5.33 6.95 9.34
N ASP A 131 -5.20 7.30 8.06
CA ASP A 131 -3.89 7.44 7.41
C ASP A 131 -3.58 8.92 7.18
N TYR A 132 -2.41 9.39 7.63
CA TYR A 132 -2.00 10.79 7.55
C TYR A 132 -0.47 10.92 7.43
N ASN A 133 0.03 12.16 7.29
CA ASN A 133 1.45 12.46 7.04
C ASN A 133 1.99 11.71 5.81
N LEU A 134 1.29 11.82 4.68
CA LEU A 134 1.67 11.14 3.44
C LEU A 134 2.94 11.77 2.85
N HIS A 135 3.94 10.94 2.58
CA HIS A 135 5.19 11.31 1.92
C HIS A 135 5.46 10.40 0.72
N ALA A 136 6.17 10.93 -0.27
CA ALA A 136 6.62 10.18 -1.44
C ALA A 136 8.15 10.19 -1.53
N SER A 137 8.74 9.07 -1.91
CA SER A 137 10.13 9.01 -2.36
C SER A 137 10.22 8.33 -3.72
N PHE A 138 11.01 8.94 -4.60
CA PHE A 138 11.25 8.45 -5.96
C PHE A 138 12.56 7.66 -6.07
N ARG A 139 13.36 7.64 -5.00
CA ARG A 139 14.59 6.83 -4.90
C ARG A 139 14.24 5.44 -4.39
N CYS A 140 13.70 4.59 -5.28
CA CYS A 140 13.18 3.27 -4.91
C CYS A 140 14.21 2.35 -4.21
N GLN A 141 15.50 2.51 -4.51
CA GLN A 141 16.59 1.80 -3.84
C GLN A 141 16.70 2.09 -2.34
N ASP A 142 16.14 3.22 -1.87
CA ASP A 142 16.15 3.63 -0.47
C ASP A 142 14.98 3.00 0.31
N PHE A 143 14.16 2.12 -0.30
CA PHE A 143 13.02 1.48 0.37
C PHE A 143 13.40 0.78 1.68
N LEU A 144 14.57 0.15 1.72
CA LEU A 144 15.11 -0.54 2.90
C LEU A 144 15.98 0.37 3.78
N ALA A 145 16.25 1.62 3.36
CA ALA A 145 17.03 2.55 4.16
C ALA A 145 16.24 2.97 5.42
N PRO A 146 16.88 3.21 6.57
CA PRO A 146 16.17 3.65 7.78
C PRO A 146 15.34 4.91 7.55
N ALA A 147 15.91 5.90 6.85
CA ALA A 147 15.29 7.17 6.51
C ALA A 147 15.49 7.48 5.02
N PRO A 148 14.56 7.07 4.13
CA PRO A 148 14.61 7.45 2.73
C PRO A 148 14.37 8.96 2.59
N VAL A 149 14.97 9.57 1.57
CA VAL A 149 14.66 10.96 1.23
C VAL A 149 13.25 11.01 0.66
N ALA A 150 12.31 11.55 1.43
CA ALA A 150 10.90 11.62 1.06
C ALA A 150 10.40 13.07 1.14
N VAL A 151 9.49 13.43 0.22
CA VAL A 151 8.85 14.74 0.16
C VAL A 151 7.42 14.64 0.70
N PRO A 152 6.98 15.60 1.54
CA PRO A 152 5.61 15.63 2.02
C PRO A 152 4.63 15.94 0.88
N ILE A 153 3.52 15.21 0.83
CA ILE A 153 2.42 15.53 -0.08
C ILE A 153 1.59 16.64 0.57
N GLN A 154 1.94 17.89 0.25
CA GLN A 154 1.47 19.11 0.93
C GLN A 154 -0.05 19.25 1.04
N SER A 155 -0.82 18.62 0.15
CA SER A 155 -2.29 18.69 0.14
C SER A 155 -2.97 17.34 0.32
N ALA A 156 -2.25 16.33 0.83
CA ALA A 156 -2.86 15.05 1.14
C ALA A 156 -3.81 15.19 2.34
N PRO A 157 -5.12 14.87 2.19
CA PRO A 157 -6.01 14.82 3.34
C PRO A 157 -5.62 13.65 4.25
N ALA A 158 -6.01 13.74 5.52
CA ALA A 158 -6.11 12.54 6.35
C ALA A 158 -7.21 11.63 5.78
N ILE A 159 -6.92 10.34 5.66
CA ILE A 159 -7.80 9.37 5.02
C ILE A 159 -8.39 8.47 6.10
N LEU A 160 -9.68 8.65 6.36
CA LEU A 160 -10.47 7.77 7.22
C LEU A 160 -11.06 6.63 6.36
N GLU A 161 -10.67 5.40 6.65
CA GLU A 161 -11.23 4.20 6.01
C GLU A 161 -11.93 3.35 7.08
N VAL A 162 -13.20 3.01 6.84
CA VAL A 162 -14.02 2.15 7.69
C VAL A 162 -14.34 0.88 6.91
N LYS A 163 -14.01 -0.27 7.48
CA LYS A 163 -14.27 -1.60 6.92
C LYS A 163 -15.10 -2.40 7.90
N TRP A 164 -16.06 -3.16 7.40
CA TRP A 164 -16.92 -4.03 8.19
C TRP A 164 -17.35 -5.21 7.33
N ASP A 165 -17.85 -6.26 7.96
CA ASP A 165 -18.33 -7.44 7.26
C ASP A 165 -19.81 -7.25 6.87
N GLN A 166 -20.74 -7.68 7.74
CA GLN A 166 -22.15 -7.75 7.39
C GLN A 166 -22.90 -6.43 7.66
N PHE A 167 -22.51 -5.68 8.70
CA PHE A 167 -23.20 -4.46 9.08
C PHE A 167 -22.26 -3.45 9.74
N LEU A 168 -22.62 -2.17 9.64
CA LEU A 168 -21.98 -1.08 10.36
C LEU A 168 -22.85 -0.68 11.58
N PRO A 169 -22.38 -0.91 12.83
CA PRO A 169 -23.08 -0.50 14.04
C PRO A 169 -23.37 1.01 14.04
N GLY A 170 -24.55 1.41 14.52
CA GLY A 170 -24.99 2.82 14.57
C GLY A 170 -24.00 3.72 15.29
N LEU A 171 -23.50 3.30 16.45
CA LEU A 171 -22.47 4.01 17.19
C LEU A 171 -21.23 4.35 16.35
N ILE A 172 -20.75 3.41 15.52
CA ILE A 172 -19.60 3.67 14.66
C ILE A 172 -19.98 4.60 13.52
N ARG A 173 -21.14 4.38 12.89
CA ARG A 173 -21.66 5.25 11.82
C ARG A 173 -21.72 6.71 12.27
N ASP A 174 -22.16 6.96 13.51
CA ASP A 174 -22.27 8.30 14.08
C ASP A 174 -20.89 8.86 14.42
N LEU A 175 -20.01 8.04 15.01
CA LEU A 175 -18.65 8.44 15.38
C LEU A 175 -17.78 8.83 14.17
N VAL A 176 -18.01 8.20 13.01
CA VAL A 176 -17.25 8.49 11.78
C VAL A 176 -17.86 9.63 10.94
N GLN A 177 -18.96 10.25 11.40
CA GLN A 177 -19.47 11.50 10.82
C GLN A 177 -18.57 12.68 11.21
N VAL A 178 -17.39 12.76 10.61
CA VAL A 178 -16.46 13.85 10.84
C VAL A 178 -16.91 15.09 10.05
N PRO A 179 -17.11 16.25 10.68
CA PRO A 179 -17.46 17.49 9.97
C PRO A 179 -16.42 17.81 8.88
N ARG A 180 -16.88 18.18 7.69
CA ARG A 180 -16.04 18.48 6.50
C ARG A 180 -15.27 17.28 5.94
N ALA A 181 -15.57 16.05 6.36
CA ALA A 181 -15.10 14.87 5.65
C ALA A 181 -15.87 14.71 4.33
N HIS A 182 -15.15 14.33 3.28
CA HIS A 182 -15.71 14.04 1.97
C HIS A 182 -15.53 12.55 1.67
N THR A 183 -16.62 11.86 1.35
CA THR A 183 -16.55 10.46 0.89
C THR A 183 -16.09 10.43 -0.56
N GLY A 184 -15.04 9.67 -0.84
CA GLY A 184 -14.52 9.53 -2.19
C GLY A 184 -13.48 8.43 -2.31
N ALA A 185 -13.20 8.02 -3.55
CA ALA A 185 -12.13 7.10 -3.83
C ALA A 185 -10.78 7.84 -3.76
N PHE A 186 -9.91 7.45 -2.82
CA PHE A 186 -8.57 8.02 -2.70
C PHE A 186 -7.49 6.97 -2.98
N SER A 187 -6.54 7.30 -3.86
CA SER A 187 -5.38 6.46 -4.16
C SER A 187 -4.11 7.17 -3.70
N LYS A 188 -3.52 6.71 -2.58
CA LYS A 188 -2.24 7.25 -2.07
C LYS A 188 -1.14 7.24 -3.13
N TYR A 189 -1.09 6.18 -3.94
CA TYR A 189 -0.14 6.11 -5.04
C TYR A 189 -0.39 7.17 -6.12
N ALA A 190 -1.65 7.37 -6.54
CA ALA A 190 -1.94 8.39 -7.54
C ALA A 190 -1.61 9.80 -7.03
N ALA A 191 -1.89 10.07 -5.75
CA ALA A 191 -1.52 11.32 -5.10
C ALA A 191 0.00 11.54 -5.08
N CYS A 192 0.79 10.51 -4.75
CA CYS A 192 2.24 10.60 -4.77
C CYS A 192 2.81 10.75 -6.20
N ARG A 193 2.23 10.06 -7.18
CA ARG A 193 2.66 10.14 -8.60
C ARG A 193 2.41 11.50 -9.24
N ALA A 194 1.53 12.33 -8.68
CA ALA A 194 1.36 13.70 -9.14
C ALA A 194 2.62 14.57 -8.90
N TYR A 195 3.56 14.12 -8.07
CA TYR A 195 4.81 14.81 -7.75
C TYR A 195 6.04 14.22 -8.47
N GLY A 196 5.88 13.09 -9.19
CA GLY A 196 6.98 12.34 -9.84
C GLY A 196 6.61 10.90 -10.19
#